data_AF-A0A845I284-F1
#
_entry.id   AF-A0A845I284-F1
#
_cell.length_a   1.000
_cell.length_b   1.000
_cell.length_c   1.000
_cell.angle_alpha   90.00
_cell.angle_beta   90.00
_cell.angle_gamma   90.00
#
_symmetry.space_group_name_H-M   'P 1'
#
loop_
_entity.id
_entity.type
_entity.pdbx_description
1 polymer ?
#
loop_
_entity_poly.entity_id
_entity_poly.type
_entity_poly.pdbx_seq_one_letter_code
_entity_poly.pdbx_strand_id
1 'polypeptide(L)'
;MSRRLAHVLLAAMLMAYCGIAQAQSASAVDSSSTAEREAYARLPVCTLSADGQHLAVQPCRTAPARVPMPRRPVPQRIDPLPDTRLAPSTPLPVLSPLSRDRAMLPALAPAAPAIGMPAPVVAPSMPRALNNCTAGGCNDAAGGRLNNAAPGMVITPQGQVCSHNGVWIQC
;
A
#
# COMPACT_ATOMS: atom_id res chain seq x y z
N MET A 1 -43.11 -7.45 58.80
CA MET A 1 -41.64 -7.27 58.64
C MET A 1 -40.99 -8.32 57.72
N SER A 2 -41.57 -9.50 57.55
CA SER A 2 -40.97 -10.65 56.83
C SER A 2 -40.78 -10.47 55.32
N ARG A 3 -41.65 -9.69 54.64
CA ARG A 3 -41.53 -9.45 53.18
C ARG A 3 -40.32 -8.60 52.79
N ARG A 4 -39.92 -7.66 53.64
CA ARG A 4 -38.74 -6.80 53.38
C ARG A 4 -37.45 -7.61 53.50
N LEU A 5 -37.40 -8.56 54.44
CA LEU A 5 -36.23 -9.45 54.62
C LEU A 5 -36.04 -10.39 53.43
N ALA A 6 -37.14 -10.91 52.87
CA ALA A 6 -37.10 -11.79 51.69
C ALA A 6 -36.57 -11.09 50.44
N HIS A 7 -36.91 -9.81 50.22
CA HIS A 7 -36.39 -9.05 49.07
C HIS A 7 -34.91 -8.72 49.21
N VAL A 8 -34.44 -8.44 50.43
CA VAL A 8 -33.02 -8.17 50.69
C VAL A 8 -32.17 -9.42 50.47
N LEU A 9 -32.64 -10.60 50.90
CA LEU A 9 -31.95 -11.87 50.67
C LEU A 9 -31.89 -12.24 49.18
N LEU A 10 -32.98 -12.02 48.45
CA LEU A 10 -33.04 -12.32 47.01
C LEU A 10 -32.12 -11.40 46.20
N ALA A 11 -32.06 -10.11 46.55
CA ALA A 11 -31.15 -9.15 45.91
C ALA A 11 -29.67 -9.46 46.20
N ALA A 12 -29.34 -9.89 47.43
CA ALA A 12 -27.97 -10.28 47.79
C ALA A 12 -27.50 -11.53 47.03
N MET A 13 -28.38 -12.52 46.86
CA MET A 13 -28.11 -13.72 46.04
C MET A 13 -27.87 -13.38 44.57
N LEU A 14 -28.65 -12.46 43.99
CA LEU A 14 -28.54 -12.07 42.59
C LEU A 14 -27.23 -11.33 42.29
N MET A 15 -26.80 -10.46 43.21
CA MET A 15 -25.52 -9.75 43.08
C MET A 15 -24.31 -10.69 43.24
N ALA A 16 -24.40 -11.70 44.12
CA ALA A 16 -23.36 -12.71 44.27
C ALA A 16 -23.21 -13.57 42.99
N TYR A 17 -24.31 -13.97 42.36
CA TYR A 17 -24.27 -14.74 41.11
C TYR A 17 -23.75 -13.94 39.91
N CYS A 18 -24.03 -12.65 39.85
CA CYS A 18 -23.55 -11.81 38.74
C CYS A 18 -22.02 -11.58 38.78
N GLY A 19 -21.42 -11.55 39.98
CA GLY A 19 -19.97 -11.37 40.15
C GLY A 19 -19.13 -12.56 39.66
N ILE A 20 -19.63 -13.79 39.77
CA ILE A 20 -18.89 -15.00 39.37
C ILE A 20 -18.89 -15.23 37.86
N ALA A 21 -19.87 -14.64 37.14
CA ALA A 21 -19.98 -14.77 35.69
C ALA A 21 -18.97 -13.89 34.93
N GLN A 22 -18.57 -12.74 35.49
CA GLN A 22 -17.65 -11.81 34.81
C GLN A 22 -16.16 -12.17 34.98
N ALA A 23 -15.80 -13.00 35.97
CA ALA A 23 -14.41 -13.40 36.19
C ALA A 23 -13.92 -14.47 35.19
N GLN A 24 -14.82 -15.18 34.52
CA GLN A 24 -14.47 -16.32 33.65
C GLN A 24 -14.11 -15.91 32.21
N SER A 25 -14.50 -14.72 31.78
CA SER A 25 -14.28 -14.24 30.41
C SER A 25 -12.91 -13.60 30.18
N ALA A 26 -12.16 -13.23 31.24
CA ALA A 26 -10.86 -12.57 31.11
C ALA A 26 -9.69 -13.55 30.86
N SER A 27 -9.81 -14.81 31.30
CA SER A 27 -8.72 -15.80 31.24
C SER A 27 -8.75 -16.75 30.03
N ALA A 28 -9.81 -16.70 29.21
CA ALA A 28 -9.97 -17.56 28.03
C ALA A 28 -9.27 -17.05 26.76
N VAL A 29 -8.90 -15.77 26.71
CA VAL A 29 -8.30 -15.16 25.50
C VAL A 29 -6.79 -15.44 25.41
N ASP A 30 -6.10 -15.57 26.55
CA ASP A 30 -4.64 -15.74 26.56
C ASP A 30 -4.23 -17.22 26.42
N SER A 31 -4.99 -18.12 27.05
CA SER A 31 -4.73 -19.57 27.06
C SER A 31 -4.99 -20.25 25.71
N SER A 32 -5.91 -19.73 24.89
CA SER A 32 -6.10 -20.20 23.51
C SER A 32 -4.90 -19.83 22.63
N SER A 33 -4.37 -18.61 22.78
CA SER A 33 -3.25 -18.11 21.97
C SER A 33 -1.93 -18.85 22.21
N THR A 34 -1.66 -19.27 23.46
CA THR A 34 -0.47 -20.05 23.80
C THR A 34 -0.58 -21.49 23.32
N ALA A 35 -1.75 -22.11 23.50
CA ALA A 35 -2.00 -23.48 23.01
C ALA A 35 -1.94 -23.55 21.48
N GLU A 36 -2.43 -22.53 20.78
CA GLU A 36 -2.39 -22.45 19.32
C GLU A 36 -0.97 -22.22 18.79
N ARG A 37 -0.15 -21.43 19.49
CA ARG A 37 1.30 -21.30 19.20
C ARG A 37 2.06 -22.60 19.42
N GLU A 38 1.77 -23.34 20.48
CA GLU A 38 2.39 -24.64 20.73
C GLU A 38 1.96 -25.68 19.69
N ALA A 39 0.69 -25.68 19.29
CA ALA A 39 0.21 -26.50 18.19
C ALA A 39 0.96 -26.17 16.89
N TYR A 40 1.08 -24.88 16.55
CA TYR A 40 1.84 -24.40 15.39
C TYR A 40 3.34 -24.76 15.45
N ALA A 41 3.94 -24.77 16.63
CA ALA A 41 5.34 -25.14 16.82
C ALA A 41 5.61 -26.64 16.55
N ARG A 42 4.61 -27.50 16.74
CA ARG A 42 4.67 -28.96 16.47
C ARG A 42 4.48 -29.31 15.00
N LEU A 43 3.96 -28.39 14.18
CA LEU A 43 3.79 -28.64 12.74
C LEU A 43 5.16 -28.76 12.04
N PRO A 44 5.29 -29.67 11.06
CA PRO A 44 6.51 -29.81 10.27
C PRO A 44 6.75 -28.55 9.42
N VAL A 45 8.02 -28.30 9.08
CA VAL A 45 8.37 -27.18 8.20
C VAL A 45 7.86 -27.45 6.78
N CYS A 46 7.26 -26.44 6.16
CA CYS A 46 6.80 -26.49 4.79
C CYS A 46 7.94 -26.80 3.81
N THR A 47 7.87 -27.96 3.16
CA THR A 47 8.73 -28.34 2.02
C THR A 47 7.89 -28.46 0.77
N LEU A 48 8.49 -28.18 -0.40
CA LEU A 48 7.85 -28.40 -1.69
C LEU A 48 7.72 -29.90 -1.98
N SER A 49 6.64 -30.30 -2.67
CA SER A 49 6.49 -31.65 -3.23
C SER A 49 7.52 -31.88 -4.34
N ALA A 50 7.68 -33.14 -4.75
CA ALA A 50 8.58 -33.49 -5.86
C ALA A 50 8.23 -32.74 -7.16
N ASP A 51 6.96 -32.37 -7.34
CA ASP A 51 6.45 -31.63 -8.50
C ASP A 51 6.79 -30.12 -8.45
N GLY A 52 7.24 -29.62 -7.30
CA GLY A 52 7.60 -28.21 -7.10
C GLY A 52 6.42 -27.22 -7.12
N GLN A 53 5.19 -27.69 -7.27
CA GLN A 53 3.99 -26.83 -7.36
C GLN A 53 3.14 -26.80 -6.08
N HIS A 54 3.30 -27.79 -5.20
CA HIS A 54 2.51 -27.89 -3.99
C HIS A 54 3.40 -28.13 -2.77
N LEU A 55 2.82 -27.94 -1.59
CA LEU A 55 3.45 -28.29 -0.34
C LEU A 55 3.35 -29.80 -0.15
N ALA A 56 4.43 -30.43 0.31
CA ALA A 56 4.46 -31.88 0.54
C ALA A 56 3.45 -32.32 1.63
N VAL A 57 3.19 -31.47 2.62
CA VAL A 57 2.26 -31.71 3.73
C VAL A 57 1.50 -30.43 4.08
N GLN A 58 0.18 -30.52 4.29
CA GLN A 58 -0.65 -29.45 4.85
C GLN A 58 -1.42 -29.99 6.08
N PRO A 59 -1.51 -29.25 7.20
CA PRO A 59 -0.94 -27.92 7.48
C PRO A 59 0.56 -28.00 7.85
N CYS A 60 1.35 -27.04 7.39
CA CYS A 60 2.78 -26.94 7.70
C CYS A 60 3.15 -25.55 8.22
N ARG A 61 4.26 -25.48 8.96
CA ARG A 61 4.83 -24.24 9.47
C ARG A 61 5.69 -23.58 8.41
N THR A 62 5.62 -22.25 8.31
CA THR A 62 6.49 -21.47 7.42
C THR A 62 7.97 -21.75 7.70
N ALA A 63 8.78 -21.81 6.63
CA ALA A 63 10.20 -22.04 6.76
C ALA A 63 10.88 -20.88 7.53
N PRO A 64 11.86 -21.15 8.41
CA PRO A 64 12.62 -20.11 9.09
C PRO A 64 13.26 -19.16 8.08
N ALA A 65 13.25 -17.86 8.39
CA ALA A 65 13.93 -16.87 7.57
C ALA A 65 15.42 -17.27 7.47
N ARG A 66 15.94 -17.33 6.23
CA ARG A 66 17.38 -17.51 6.04
C ARG A 66 18.10 -16.33 6.70
N VAL A 67 19.12 -16.63 7.50
CA VAL A 67 20.01 -15.64 8.11
C VAL A 67 20.43 -14.64 7.03
N PRO A 68 20.32 -13.32 7.27
CA PRO A 68 20.75 -12.32 6.30
C PRO A 68 22.21 -12.58 5.92
N MET A 69 22.44 -13.04 4.69
CA MET A 69 23.79 -13.25 4.21
C MET A 69 24.46 -11.89 4.03
N PRO A 70 25.72 -11.72 4.49
CA PRO A 70 26.44 -10.48 4.32
C PRO A 70 26.59 -10.18 2.83
N ARG A 71 26.06 -9.03 2.38
CA ARG A 71 26.24 -8.56 1.01
C ARG A 71 27.68 -8.10 0.85
N ARG A 72 28.36 -8.58 -0.19
CA ARG A 72 29.68 -8.04 -0.57
C ARG A 72 29.51 -6.56 -0.95
N PRO A 73 30.27 -5.63 -0.36
CA PRO A 73 30.22 -4.23 -0.77
C PRO A 73 30.67 -4.10 -2.22
N VAL A 74 29.86 -3.41 -3.02
CA VAL A 74 30.17 -3.08 -4.41
C VAL A 74 30.77 -1.67 -4.43
N PRO A 75 31.99 -1.46 -4.98
CA PRO A 75 32.54 -0.13 -5.11
C PRO A 75 31.70 0.69 -6.09
N GLN A 76 31.17 1.82 -5.64
CA GLN A 76 30.49 2.78 -6.51
C GLN A 76 31.51 3.81 -7.01
N ARG A 77 31.69 3.92 -8.32
CA ARG A 77 32.31 5.10 -8.93
C ARG A 77 31.21 6.06 -9.35
N ILE A 78 31.27 7.28 -8.81
CA ILE A 78 30.40 8.38 -9.22
C ILE A 78 31.23 9.23 -10.16
N ASP A 79 30.96 9.13 -11.46
CA ASP A 79 31.59 10.00 -12.45
C ASP A 79 30.85 11.35 -12.50
N PRO A 80 31.58 12.48 -12.54
CA PRO A 80 30.98 13.79 -12.70
C PRO A 80 30.18 13.85 -14.01
N LEU A 81 28.94 14.37 -13.91
CA LEU A 81 28.13 14.63 -15.09
C LEU A 81 28.82 15.71 -15.95
N PRO A 82 28.99 15.51 -17.27
CA PRO A 82 29.56 16.55 -18.13
C PRO A 82 28.67 17.80 -18.11
N ASP A 83 29.32 18.95 -18.00
CA ASP A 83 28.67 20.25 -17.89
C ASP A 83 28.05 20.63 -19.24
N THR A 84 26.78 20.27 -19.44
CA THR A 84 26.02 20.63 -20.64
C THR A 84 25.68 22.12 -20.56
N ARG A 85 26.62 23.00 -20.92
CA ARG A 85 26.32 24.41 -21.17
C ARG A 85 25.23 24.48 -22.23
N LEU A 86 24.03 24.84 -21.80
CA LEU A 86 22.92 25.21 -22.68
C LEU A 86 23.42 26.30 -23.64
N ALA A 87 23.31 26.04 -24.94
CA ALA A 87 23.62 27.02 -25.96
C ALA A 87 22.80 28.31 -25.74
N PRO A 88 23.32 29.50 -26.09
CA PRO A 88 22.59 30.75 -25.94
C PRO A 88 21.28 30.68 -26.71
N SER A 89 20.15 30.84 -26.01
CA SER A 89 18.85 30.92 -26.64
C SER A 89 18.78 32.19 -27.50
N THR A 90 18.75 32.01 -28.82
CA THR A 90 18.34 33.05 -29.76
C THR A 90 16.94 33.55 -29.41
N PRO A 91 16.70 34.87 -29.32
CA PRO A 91 15.37 35.38 -29.01
C PRO A 91 14.43 35.12 -30.19
N LEU A 92 13.45 34.25 -29.98
CA LEU A 92 12.31 34.07 -30.89
C LEU A 92 11.39 35.30 -30.79
N PRO A 93 10.82 35.79 -31.92
CA PRO A 93 9.89 36.90 -31.91
C PRO A 93 8.60 36.52 -31.18
N VAL A 94 8.20 37.37 -30.25
CA VAL A 94 6.94 37.27 -29.49
C VAL A 94 5.78 37.54 -30.45
N LEU A 95 5.07 36.49 -30.87
CA LEU A 95 3.74 36.63 -31.46
C LEU A 95 2.72 36.68 -30.32
N SER A 96 2.17 37.87 -30.08
CA SER A 96 1.06 38.13 -29.17
C SER A 96 -0.16 37.29 -29.54
N PRO A 97 -0.80 36.57 -28.60
CA PRO A 97 -2.10 35.97 -28.85
C PRO A 97 -3.19 37.03 -28.65
N LEU A 98 -3.67 37.57 -29.77
CA LEU A 98 -4.99 38.20 -29.83
C LEU A 98 -6.07 37.11 -29.80
N SER A 99 -7.10 37.39 -28.99
CA SER A 99 -8.48 36.95 -29.14
C SER A 99 -8.92 35.64 -28.45
N ARG A 100 -9.66 35.83 -27.35
CA ARG A 100 -10.87 35.05 -27.02
C ARG A 100 -11.83 35.09 -28.21
N ASP A 101 -12.36 33.94 -28.62
CA ASP A 101 -13.82 33.68 -28.74
C ASP A 101 -14.14 32.30 -29.38
N ARG A 102 -14.71 31.41 -28.56
CA ARG A 102 -15.99 30.68 -28.76
C ARG A 102 -16.35 30.13 -30.17
N ALA A 103 -16.32 28.79 -30.34
CA ALA A 103 -17.29 27.95 -31.10
C ALA A 103 -16.84 26.46 -31.09
N MET A 104 -17.54 25.56 -30.39
CA MET A 104 -18.45 24.52 -30.94
C MET A 104 -17.87 23.50 -31.95
N LEU A 105 -17.88 22.22 -31.53
CA LEU A 105 -18.21 20.97 -32.26
C LEU A 105 -17.07 20.08 -32.87
N PRO A 106 -17.34 18.75 -33.10
CA PRO A 106 -16.47 17.66 -32.62
C PRO A 106 -15.86 16.72 -33.70
N ALA A 107 -14.89 15.91 -33.22
CA ALA A 107 -14.50 14.54 -33.62
C ALA A 107 -13.93 14.22 -35.03
N LEU A 108 -13.01 13.23 -35.01
CA LEU A 108 -12.55 12.31 -36.07
C LEU A 108 -11.29 12.71 -36.88
N ALA A 109 -10.13 12.19 -36.47
CA ALA A 109 -9.20 11.45 -37.34
C ALA A 109 -8.14 10.67 -36.50
N PRO A 110 -7.83 9.40 -36.84
CA PRO A 110 -6.81 8.59 -36.17
C PRO A 110 -5.44 8.81 -36.84
N ALA A 111 -4.41 9.22 -36.08
CA ALA A 111 -3.05 9.32 -36.58
C ALA A 111 -2.27 8.03 -36.30
N ALA A 112 -1.82 7.38 -37.38
CA ALA A 112 -0.96 6.21 -37.43
C ALA A 112 0.44 6.47 -36.81
N PRO A 113 1.27 5.44 -36.54
CA PRO A 113 2.38 5.53 -35.61
C PRO A 113 3.57 6.28 -36.23
N ALA A 114 3.89 7.45 -35.67
CA ALA A 114 5.15 8.12 -35.94
C ALA A 114 6.29 7.38 -35.21
N ILE A 115 6.95 6.48 -35.92
CA ILE A 115 8.27 5.95 -35.54
C ILE A 115 9.24 7.13 -35.56
N GLY A 116 9.74 7.53 -34.38
CA GLY A 116 10.94 8.37 -34.29
C GLY A 116 10.82 9.77 -33.69
N MET A 117 9.74 10.13 -32.99
CA MET A 117 9.74 11.33 -32.15
C MET A 117 9.82 10.96 -30.67
N PRO A 118 10.78 11.48 -29.88
CA PRO A 118 10.67 11.38 -28.43
C PRO A 118 9.37 12.09 -28.05
N ALA A 119 8.53 11.39 -27.29
CA ALA A 119 7.29 11.94 -26.75
C ALA A 119 7.59 13.31 -26.12
N PRO A 120 6.69 14.31 -26.25
CA PRO A 120 6.84 15.55 -25.52
C PRO A 120 7.05 15.20 -24.05
N VAL A 121 8.21 15.60 -23.51
CA VAL A 121 8.50 15.48 -22.08
C VAL A 121 7.44 16.34 -21.41
N VAL A 122 6.37 15.69 -20.96
CA VAL A 122 5.37 16.28 -20.08
C VAL A 122 6.20 16.84 -18.93
N ALA A 123 6.19 18.18 -18.80
CA ALA A 123 6.89 18.85 -17.73
C ALA A 123 6.55 18.12 -16.42
N PRO A 124 7.55 17.79 -15.58
CA PRO A 124 7.32 16.99 -14.39
C PRO A 124 6.20 17.65 -13.61
N SER A 125 5.06 16.97 -13.53
CA SER A 125 3.92 17.50 -12.81
C SER A 125 4.37 17.64 -11.36
N MET A 126 4.04 18.78 -10.75
CA MET A 126 4.48 19.07 -9.38
C MET A 126 4.21 17.86 -8.48
N PRO A 127 5.16 17.49 -7.60
CA PRO A 127 4.99 16.37 -6.69
C PRO A 127 3.65 16.49 -5.97
N ARG A 128 2.76 15.54 -6.19
CA ARG A 128 1.44 15.52 -5.55
C ARG A 128 1.54 14.69 -4.28
N ALA A 129 1.03 15.23 -3.18
CA ALA A 129 0.99 14.51 -1.92
C ALA A 129 -0.01 13.34 -1.99
N LEU A 130 0.38 12.23 -1.42
CA LEU A 130 -0.42 11.02 -1.24
C LEU A 130 -0.83 10.89 0.22
N ASN A 131 -2.09 10.52 0.38
CA ASN A 131 -2.73 10.28 1.65
C ASN A 131 -3.18 8.81 1.72
N ASN A 132 -3.07 8.23 2.92
CA ASN A 132 -3.67 6.93 3.24
C ASN A 132 -3.30 5.78 2.28
N CYS A 133 -2.01 5.56 2.06
CA CYS A 133 -1.50 4.43 1.27
C CYS A 133 -1.72 3.09 1.99
N THR A 134 -2.46 2.20 1.34
CA THR A 134 -2.69 0.82 1.80
C THR A 134 -2.20 -0.16 0.73
N ALA A 135 -2.20 -1.45 1.06
CA ALA A 135 -1.89 -2.50 0.08
C ALA A 135 -2.76 -2.42 -1.19
N GLY A 136 -3.99 -1.90 -1.07
CA GLY A 136 -4.94 -1.76 -2.17
C GLY A 136 -4.89 -0.43 -2.94
N GLY A 137 -3.89 0.42 -2.69
CA GLY A 137 -3.72 1.71 -3.38
C GLY A 137 -3.54 2.88 -2.42
N CYS A 138 -3.25 4.04 -3.00
CA CYS A 138 -3.08 5.32 -2.30
C CYS A 138 -4.15 6.32 -2.73
N ASN A 139 -4.44 7.32 -1.90
CA ASN A 139 -5.29 8.44 -2.33
C ASN A 139 -4.42 9.65 -2.64
N ASP A 140 -4.77 10.44 -3.65
CA ASP A 140 -4.13 11.73 -3.88
C ASP A 140 -4.62 12.80 -2.87
N ALA A 141 -4.03 13.99 -2.93
CA ALA A 141 -4.42 15.12 -2.09
C ALA A 141 -5.86 15.61 -2.34
N ALA A 142 -6.44 15.29 -3.49
CA ALA A 142 -7.82 15.60 -3.87
C ALA A 142 -8.82 14.48 -3.54
N GLY A 143 -8.36 13.37 -2.94
CA GLY A 143 -9.17 12.20 -2.58
C GLY A 143 -9.37 11.17 -3.71
N GLY A 144 -8.70 11.34 -4.85
CA GLY A 144 -8.71 10.39 -5.96
C GLY A 144 -7.92 9.12 -5.63
N ARG A 145 -8.54 7.95 -5.85
CA ARG A 145 -7.91 6.64 -5.63
C ARG A 145 -6.90 6.34 -6.74
N LEU A 146 -5.67 6.05 -6.34
CA LEU A 146 -4.56 5.61 -7.17
C LEU A 146 -4.33 4.12 -6.93
N ASN A 147 -4.28 3.32 -8.00
CA ASN A 147 -4.06 1.88 -7.88
C ASN A 147 -2.56 1.57 -7.85
N ASN A 148 -2.14 0.61 -7.03
CA ASN A 148 -0.75 0.16 -7.02
C ASN A 148 -0.47 -0.65 -8.30
N ALA A 149 0.54 -0.24 -9.07
CA ALA A 149 0.95 -0.95 -10.28
C ALA A 149 2.10 -1.93 -10.01
N ALA A 150 3.06 -1.48 -9.21
CA ALA A 150 4.26 -2.20 -8.81
C ALA A 150 4.86 -1.53 -7.56
N PRO A 151 5.85 -2.14 -6.87
CA PRO A 151 6.56 -1.46 -5.80
C PRO A 151 7.12 -0.11 -6.27
N GLY A 152 6.77 0.98 -5.59
CA GLY A 152 7.19 2.33 -5.97
C GLY A 152 6.45 2.93 -7.18
N MET A 153 5.39 2.30 -7.71
CA MET A 153 4.62 2.80 -8.87
C MET A 153 3.11 2.77 -8.62
N VAL A 154 2.41 3.84 -9.02
CA VAL A 154 0.95 3.97 -8.94
C VAL A 154 0.35 4.35 -10.30
N ILE A 155 -0.87 3.91 -10.55
CA ILE A 155 -1.66 4.26 -11.73
C ILE A 155 -2.71 5.29 -11.35
N THR A 156 -2.71 6.42 -12.04
CA THR A 156 -3.74 7.44 -11.91
C THR A 156 -5.07 6.97 -12.51
N PRO A 157 -6.22 7.57 -12.15
CA PRO A 157 -7.49 7.27 -12.78
C PRO A 157 -7.48 7.48 -14.30
N GLN A 158 -6.55 8.31 -14.80
CA GLN A 158 -6.33 8.58 -16.22
C GLN A 158 -5.47 7.51 -16.91
N GLY A 159 -5.04 6.47 -16.18
CA GLY A 159 -4.21 5.38 -16.70
C GLY A 159 -2.73 5.72 -16.81
N GLN A 160 -2.28 6.84 -16.25
CA GLN A 160 -0.86 7.20 -16.26
C GLN A 160 -0.13 6.48 -15.13
N VAL A 161 1.03 5.88 -15.45
CA VAL A 161 1.90 5.24 -14.47
C VAL A 161 2.86 6.28 -13.92
N CYS A 162 2.83 6.47 -12.61
CA CYS A 162 3.62 7.48 -11.90
C CYS A 162 4.47 6.83 -10.81
N SER A 163 5.65 7.37 -10.56
CA SER A 163 6.51 6.90 -9.48
C SER A 163 6.04 7.48 -8.15
N HIS A 164 6.02 6.66 -7.09
CA HIS A 164 5.67 7.06 -5.74
C HIS A 164 6.83 6.85 -4.77
N ASN A 165 7.13 7.86 -3.96
CA ASN A 165 8.15 7.83 -2.91
C ASN A 165 7.47 8.00 -1.55
N GLY A 166 6.63 7.02 -1.18
CA GLY A 166 5.84 7.02 0.05
C GLY A 166 4.71 8.05 0.05
N VAL A 167 5.05 9.31 0.34
CA VAL A 167 4.08 10.41 0.55
C VAL A 167 3.91 11.30 -0.69
N TRP A 168 4.70 11.08 -1.75
CA TRP A 168 4.68 11.91 -2.95
C TRP A 168 4.59 11.06 -4.21
N ILE A 169 3.87 11.56 -5.23
CA ILE A 169 3.91 11.01 -6.59
C ILE A 169 4.44 12.01 -7.60
N GLN A 170 5.05 11.46 -8.64
CA GLN A 170 5.50 12.20 -9.80
C GLN A 170 5.09 11.48 -11.09
N CYS A 171 4.27 12.19 -11.85
CA CYS A 171 3.88 11.95 -13.23
C CYS A 171 4.51 13.07 -14.10
#